data_AF-A0A7Z9YWD4-F1
#
_entry.id   AF-A0A7Z9YWD4-F1
#
_cell.length_a   1.000
_cell.length_b   1.000
_cell.length_c   1.000
_cell.angle_alpha   90.00
_cell.angle_beta   90.00
_cell.angle_gamma   90.00
#
_symmetry.space_group_name_H-M   'P 1'
#
loop_
_entity.id
_entity.type
_entity.pdbx_description
1 polymer ?
#
loop_
_entity_poly.entity_id
_entity_poly.type
_entity_poly.pdbx_seq_one_letter_code
_entity_poly.pdbx_strand_id
1 'polypeptide(L)'
;MMKNKRLSISLMVISIWLLAWQGSCFAETTISAAKYKAGDTVTIKGQIEPGQELYIAIAQQKQFKSSDTGGKFEKKKLPKKGKKAGFSNDTSIPPLYYMITTNREAFGKDVDKKFGGPSFVFKKGQGLYNTTMFKLKKKYDDVGAKDMMGPIKTAEQWNMFKWGHENKYGINTIVKEGNKKGKVVIFARSVIGDSSTGNYWDKGTSVKLDKATGQFEASFASFRHTAPDTDFDVYVNGVKSGSYKIEGNGFWLAKGYRYMNPIIIVIGAILVGTYFSMIGAAGGMLMGAFQALFVQTAGPVGINAANVLRPSNIALTLFSPLGSFYRFAVVEKRVAWPVGLSFGAGIFLGSVWLGGYVTQYLSMKAYKEWLGVLVVIMGVKTIMEMTPAAMNKRKNIKAMTQKFNAAVKKAKETGGAVEMGSIEPVKSGLTDYRFKFWGEEFRINPLLFCFLGIIVGVASRAFGIGGGFLLVPMMTTIAALPMYVAVPISLIGTCFSSIGSFIGYVINGYLPDMVLAGSIIIGGFAGGMLGSRCQKMFSEKTLKIILACTLFFLFFRFLKIEYWI
;
A
#
# COMPACT_ATOMS: atom_id res chain seq x y z
N MET A 1 80.64 -41.03 12.05
CA MET A 1 80.11 -39.67 11.72
C MET A 1 78.77 -39.62 10.98
N MET A 2 78.26 -40.70 10.34
CA MET A 2 77.01 -40.64 9.55
C MET A 2 75.68 -40.84 10.33
N LYS A 3 75.71 -41.47 11.52
CA LYS A 3 74.47 -41.77 12.29
C LYS A 3 73.87 -40.53 12.97
N ASN A 4 74.69 -39.59 13.44
CA ASN A 4 74.23 -38.37 14.11
C ASN A 4 73.62 -37.33 13.15
N LYS A 5 74.03 -37.31 11.87
CA LYS A 5 73.44 -36.41 10.86
C LYS A 5 71.99 -36.78 10.51
N ARG A 6 71.65 -38.08 10.47
CA ARG A 6 70.27 -38.53 10.20
C ARG A 6 69.32 -38.21 11.35
N LEU A 7 69.77 -38.35 12.60
CA LEU A 7 68.96 -38.01 13.77
C LEU A 7 68.65 -36.49 13.85
N SER A 8 69.64 -35.66 13.51
CA SER A 8 69.51 -34.20 13.53
C SER A 8 68.59 -33.69 12.41
N ILE A 9 68.63 -34.31 11.22
CA ILE A 9 67.70 -33.98 10.12
C ILE A 9 66.27 -34.43 10.45
N SER A 10 66.08 -35.61 11.05
CA SER A 10 64.74 -36.06 11.45
C SER A 10 64.12 -35.18 12.56
N LEU A 11 64.92 -34.73 13.53
CA LEU A 11 64.46 -33.77 14.55
C LEU A 11 64.12 -32.40 13.96
N MET A 12 64.84 -31.97 12.93
CA MET A 12 64.59 -30.71 12.22
C MET A 12 63.32 -30.79 11.35
N VAL A 13 63.03 -31.94 10.73
CA VAL A 13 61.78 -32.16 9.97
C VAL A 13 60.57 -32.28 10.89
N ILE A 14 60.71 -32.89 12.07
CA ILE A 14 59.63 -32.97 13.08
C ILE A 14 59.34 -31.61 13.70
N SER A 15 60.35 -30.76 13.92
CA SER A 15 60.15 -29.38 14.40
C SER A 15 59.54 -28.46 13.34
N ILE A 16 59.87 -28.65 12.05
CA ILE A 16 59.18 -27.95 10.94
C ILE A 16 57.73 -28.43 10.81
N TRP A 17 57.43 -29.71 11.04
CA TRP A 17 56.06 -30.22 11.08
C TRP A 17 55.25 -29.76 12.30
N LEU A 18 55.89 -29.63 13.47
CA LEU A 18 55.25 -29.10 14.69
C LEU A 18 55.02 -27.58 14.61
N LEU A 19 55.89 -26.83 13.91
CA LEU A 19 55.69 -25.41 13.62
C LEU A 19 54.63 -25.17 12.52
N ALA A 20 54.47 -26.11 11.59
CA ALA A 20 53.39 -26.09 10.59
C ALA A 20 52.02 -26.54 11.16
N TRP A 21 51.99 -27.09 12.38
CA TRP A 21 50.77 -27.51 13.08
C TRP A 21 50.33 -26.52 14.17
N GLN A 22 50.66 -25.24 14.02
CA GLN A 22 49.89 -24.18 14.66
C GLN A 22 48.77 -23.75 13.70
N GLY A 23 47.83 -24.66 13.44
CA GLY A 23 46.53 -24.26 12.92
C GLY A 23 45.90 -23.36 13.97
N SER A 24 45.76 -22.07 13.66
CA SER A 24 45.00 -21.13 14.47
C SER A 24 43.59 -21.70 14.63
N CYS A 25 43.32 -22.32 15.77
CA CYS A 25 41.99 -22.79 16.13
C CYS A 25 41.17 -21.54 16.49
N PHE A 26 40.65 -20.86 15.47
CA PHE A 26 39.69 -19.79 15.67
C PHE A 26 38.44 -20.40 16.29
N ALA A 27 37.92 -19.79 17.36
CA ALA A 27 36.66 -20.19 17.95
C ALA A 27 35.56 -20.26 16.87
N GLU A 28 34.83 -21.37 16.83
CA GLU A 28 33.72 -21.56 15.89
C GLU A 28 32.73 -20.40 16.02
N THR A 29 32.33 -19.81 14.89
CA THR A 29 31.36 -18.72 14.89
C THR A 29 30.01 -19.26 15.34
N THR A 30 29.46 -18.71 16.42
CA THR A 30 28.21 -19.18 17.02
C THR A 30 27.07 -18.21 16.71
N ILE A 31 25.97 -18.74 16.19
CA ILE A 31 24.68 -18.04 16.06
C ILE A 31 23.84 -18.39 17.28
N SER A 32 23.27 -17.40 17.97
CA SER A 32 22.62 -17.63 19.28
C SER A 32 21.41 -18.57 19.27
N ALA A 33 20.78 -18.80 18.11
CA ALA A 33 19.73 -19.79 17.93
C ALA A 33 19.65 -20.27 16.47
N ALA A 34 19.14 -21.47 16.25
CA ALA A 34 18.87 -22.00 14.90
C ALA A 34 17.55 -21.47 14.30
N LYS A 35 16.63 -20.99 15.16
CA LYS A 35 15.28 -20.54 14.81
C LYS A 35 14.96 -19.22 15.50
N TYR A 36 14.40 -18.29 14.74
CA TYR A 36 13.99 -16.97 15.20
C TYR A 36 12.58 -16.67 14.71
N LYS A 37 11.78 -15.90 15.45
CA LYS A 37 10.54 -15.34 14.90
C LYS A 37 10.88 -14.11 14.07
N ALA A 38 10.05 -13.81 13.07
CA ALA A 38 10.22 -12.61 12.28
C ALA A 38 10.22 -11.34 13.16
N GLY A 39 11.32 -10.60 13.15
CA GLY A 39 11.51 -9.38 13.96
C GLY A 39 12.41 -9.57 15.17
N ASP A 40 12.77 -10.81 15.52
CA ASP A 40 13.68 -11.10 16.62
C ASP A 40 15.10 -10.64 16.28
N THR A 41 15.87 -10.32 17.32
CA THR A 41 17.29 -9.99 17.21
C THR A 41 18.11 -11.26 17.02
N VAL A 42 18.87 -11.30 15.93
CA VAL A 42 19.86 -12.35 15.66
C VAL A 42 21.20 -11.83 16.16
N THR A 43 21.88 -12.64 16.96
CA THR A 43 23.21 -12.33 17.50
C THR A 43 24.21 -13.36 16.99
N ILE A 44 25.34 -12.87 16.50
CA ILE A 44 26.43 -13.64 15.90
C ILE A 44 27.71 -13.28 16.67
N LYS A 45 28.37 -14.30 17.21
CA LYS A 45 29.62 -14.16 17.96
C LYS A 45 30.68 -15.03 17.32
N GLY A 46 31.93 -14.58 17.36
CA GLY A 46 33.04 -15.36 16.83
C GLY A 46 34.36 -14.64 17.00
N GLN A 47 35.37 -15.19 16.33
CA GLN A 47 36.70 -14.62 16.30
C GLN A 47 37.20 -14.56 14.86
N ILE A 48 37.75 -13.42 14.46
CA ILE A 48 38.47 -13.22 13.19
C ILE A 48 39.97 -13.04 13.47
N GLU A 49 40.79 -13.05 12.42
CA GLU A 49 42.21 -12.72 12.56
C GLU A 49 42.39 -11.32 13.18
N PRO A 50 43.23 -11.17 14.22
CA PRO A 50 43.52 -9.87 14.83
C PRO A 50 43.94 -8.83 13.80
N GLY A 51 43.46 -7.59 13.96
CA GLY A 51 43.73 -6.48 13.05
C GLY A 51 42.91 -6.45 11.76
N GLN A 52 42.12 -7.49 11.44
CA GLN A 52 41.21 -7.46 10.28
C GLN A 52 39.95 -6.63 10.54
N GLU A 53 39.38 -6.08 9.47
CA GLU A 53 38.04 -5.50 9.49
C GLU A 53 36.97 -6.63 9.47
N LEU A 54 35.84 -6.37 10.12
CA LEU A 54 34.75 -7.34 10.19
C LEU A 54 33.78 -7.15 9.02
N TYR A 55 33.44 -8.24 8.36
CA TYR A 55 32.40 -8.29 7.32
C TYR A 55 31.50 -9.50 7.57
N ILE A 56 30.23 -9.24 7.88
CA ILE A 56 29.21 -10.28 8.06
C ILE A 56 28.15 -10.10 6.97
N ALA A 57 28.17 -10.98 5.98
CA ALA A 57 27.13 -11.05 4.96
C ALA A 57 26.05 -12.04 5.40
N ILE A 58 24.80 -11.58 5.46
CA ILE A 58 23.64 -12.39 5.83
C ILE A 58 22.69 -12.39 4.65
N ALA A 59 22.47 -13.56 4.06
CA ALA A 59 21.76 -13.68 2.80
C ALA A 59 20.67 -14.74 2.89
N GLN A 60 19.48 -14.40 2.37
CA GLN A 60 18.42 -15.38 2.17
C GLN A 60 18.88 -16.45 1.16
N GLN A 61 18.67 -17.72 1.50
CA GLN A 61 19.07 -18.85 0.64
C GLN A 61 18.31 -18.85 -0.70
N LYS A 62 17.01 -18.54 -0.65
CA LYS A 62 16.18 -18.43 -1.85
C LYS A 62 16.50 -17.17 -2.63
N GLN A 63 17.13 -17.33 -3.79
CA GLN A 63 17.45 -16.23 -4.69
C GLN A 63 16.25 -15.80 -5.55
N PHE A 64 16.30 -14.59 -6.08
CA PHE A 64 15.32 -14.03 -7.01
C PHE A 64 15.98 -13.70 -8.35
N LYS A 65 15.38 -14.17 -9.45
CA LYS A 65 15.72 -13.81 -10.83
C LYS A 65 14.68 -12.88 -11.43
N SER A 66 15.09 -12.06 -12.39
CA SER A 66 14.15 -11.18 -13.10
C SER A 66 13.09 -11.96 -13.88
N SER A 67 13.40 -13.20 -14.30
CA SER A 67 12.46 -14.14 -14.92
C SER A 67 11.31 -14.59 -14.01
N ASP A 68 11.50 -14.55 -12.69
CA ASP A 68 10.53 -15.09 -11.71
C ASP A 68 9.32 -14.17 -11.52
N THR A 69 9.26 -13.06 -12.25
CA THR A 69 8.18 -12.07 -12.12
C THR A 69 6.86 -12.57 -12.73
N GLY A 70 5.78 -12.51 -11.94
CA GLY A 70 4.45 -12.98 -12.36
C GLY A 70 3.62 -11.96 -13.14
N GLY A 71 3.84 -10.65 -12.95
CA GLY A 71 2.95 -9.62 -13.49
C GLY A 71 3.13 -9.30 -14.97
N LYS A 72 2.00 -9.08 -15.64
CA LYS A 72 1.92 -8.81 -17.09
C LYS A 72 2.72 -7.60 -17.53
N PHE A 73 2.85 -6.56 -16.70
CA PHE A 73 3.62 -5.35 -17.03
C PHE A 73 5.11 -5.51 -16.70
N GLU A 74 5.42 -6.15 -15.59
CA GLU A 74 6.75 -6.35 -15.05
C GLU A 74 7.55 -7.32 -15.94
N LYS A 75 6.93 -8.40 -16.43
CA LYS A 75 7.51 -9.29 -17.47
C LYS A 75 7.99 -8.53 -18.71
N LYS A 76 7.33 -7.44 -19.09
CA LYS A 76 7.71 -6.62 -20.25
C LYS A 76 8.72 -5.51 -19.91
N LYS A 77 8.64 -4.93 -18.71
CA LYS A 77 9.43 -3.74 -18.33
C LYS A 77 10.73 -4.06 -17.61
N LEU A 78 10.75 -5.09 -16.76
CA LEU A 78 11.93 -5.44 -15.96
C LEU A 78 13.11 -5.85 -16.84
N PRO A 79 12.97 -6.73 -17.86
CA PRO A 79 14.08 -7.07 -18.76
C PRO A 79 14.69 -5.87 -19.48
N LYS A 80 13.83 -4.98 -20.00
CA LYS A 80 14.26 -3.77 -20.72
C LYS A 80 15.05 -2.81 -19.82
N LYS A 81 14.68 -2.71 -18.55
CA LYS A 81 15.37 -1.86 -17.57
C LYS A 81 16.63 -2.53 -17.01
N GLY A 82 16.62 -3.85 -16.83
CA GLY A 82 17.78 -4.62 -16.38
C GLY A 82 18.94 -4.52 -17.36
N LYS A 83 18.67 -4.69 -18.66
CA LYS A 83 19.69 -4.47 -19.71
C LYS A 83 20.33 -3.08 -19.64
N LYS A 84 19.53 -2.03 -19.40
CA LYS A 84 20.05 -0.65 -19.22
C LYS A 84 20.83 -0.45 -17.93
N ALA A 85 20.59 -1.29 -16.92
CA ALA A 85 21.26 -1.23 -15.62
C ALA A 85 22.47 -2.16 -15.53
N GLY A 86 22.72 -3.01 -16.55
CA GLY A 86 23.88 -3.89 -16.62
C GLY A 86 23.70 -5.25 -15.94
N PHE A 87 22.49 -5.84 -16.00
CA PHE A 87 22.24 -7.21 -15.56
C PHE A 87 21.25 -7.93 -16.50
N SER A 88 21.39 -9.26 -16.60
CA SER A 88 20.58 -10.12 -17.47
C SER A 88 19.29 -10.58 -16.77
N ASN A 89 18.43 -11.33 -17.49
CA ASN A 89 17.21 -11.87 -16.89
C ASN A 89 17.49 -13.03 -15.92
N ASP A 90 18.60 -13.72 -16.14
CA ASP A 90 19.02 -14.91 -15.40
C ASP A 90 19.87 -14.57 -14.18
N THR A 91 20.36 -13.32 -14.08
CA THR A 91 21.03 -12.82 -12.89
C THR A 91 20.13 -12.99 -11.68
N SER A 92 20.66 -13.65 -10.65
CA SER A 92 19.98 -13.91 -9.39
C SER A 92 20.70 -13.27 -8.21
N ILE A 93 19.94 -12.69 -7.30
CA ILE A 93 20.45 -12.15 -6.03
C ILE A 93 19.57 -12.61 -4.86
N PRO A 94 20.12 -12.74 -3.64
CA PRO A 94 19.31 -12.90 -2.43
C PRO A 94 18.41 -11.66 -2.26
N PRO A 95 17.08 -11.83 -2.10
CA PRO A 95 16.19 -10.70 -1.89
C PRO A 95 16.50 -9.94 -0.60
N LEU A 96 16.62 -10.68 0.51
CA LEU A 96 17.04 -10.16 1.80
C LEU A 96 18.54 -10.39 1.93
N TYR A 97 19.27 -9.27 2.01
CA TYR A 97 20.72 -9.25 2.13
C TYR A 97 21.15 -8.14 3.08
N TYR A 98 21.98 -8.49 4.05
CA TYR A 98 22.60 -7.58 5.02
C TYR A 98 24.11 -7.75 4.96
N MET A 99 24.83 -6.64 5.01
CA MET A 99 26.27 -6.54 5.15
C MET A 99 26.51 -5.72 6.40
N ILE A 100 26.88 -6.38 7.50
CA ILE A 100 27.24 -5.74 8.75
C ILE A 100 28.75 -5.64 8.77
N THR A 101 29.30 -4.42 8.90
CA THR A 101 30.74 -4.21 8.77
C THR A 101 31.27 -3.05 9.60
N THR A 102 32.53 -3.13 10.01
CA THR A 102 33.28 -2.01 10.60
C THR A 102 33.87 -1.07 9.53
N ASN A 103 33.91 -1.49 8.25
CA ASN A 103 34.41 -0.68 7.13
C ASN A 103 33.31 -0.44 6.08
N ARG A 104 32.41 0.49 6.39
CA ARG A 104 31.28 0.83 5.51
C ARG A 104 31.71 1.55 4.23
N GLU A 105 32.82 2.30 4.26
CA GLU A 105 33.34 3.07 3.11
C GLU A 105 33.82 2.19 1.95
N ALA A 106 34.20 0.93 2.25
CA ALA A 106 34.54 -0.08 1.24
C ALA A 106 33.41 -0.31 0.23
N PHE A 107 32.15 -0.08 0.61
CA PHE A 107 30.98 -0.37 -0.23
C PHE A 107 30.29 0.87 -0.81
N GLY A 108 30.53 2.07 -0.27
CA GLY A 108 29.76 3.24 -0.65
C GLY A 108 30.02 4.49 0.20
N LYS A 109 29.12 5.47 0.09
CA LYS A 109 29.16 6.70 0.89
C LYS A 109 27.77 7.28 1.15
N ASP A 110 27.61 7.98 2.25
CA ASP A 110 26.39 8.73 2.55
C ASP A 110 26.31 10.02 1.70
N VAL A 111 25.12 10.32 1.18
CA VAL A 111 24.85 11.53 0.41
C VAL A 111 23.52 12.15 0.80
N ASP A 112 23.45 13.47 0.82
CA ASP A 112 22.20 14.18 1.07
C ASP A 112 21.31 14.21 -0.17
N LYS A 113 20.00 14.07 0.07
CA LYS A 113 18.99 14.02 -0.98
C LYS A 113 17.73 14.76 -0.55
N LYS A 114 17.28 15.66 -1.42
CA LYS A 114 16.04 16.42 -1.24
C LYS A 114 14.83 15.67 -1.80
N PHE A 115 13.73 15.65 -1.05
CA PHE A 115 12.45 15.02 -1.41
C PHE A 115 11.25 15.96 -1.18
N GLY A 116 10.11 15.64 -1.80
CA GLY A 116 8.84 16.38 -1.63
C GLY A 116 8.67 17.56 -2.59
N GLY A 117 7.43 18.06 -2.73
CA GLY A 117 7.08 19.27 -3.48
C GLY A 117 6.30 19.04 -4.79
N PRO A 118 5.35 19.93 -5.15
CA PRO A 118 4.66 19.88 -6.44
C PRO A 118 5.64 19.97 -7.61
N SER A 119 5.56 19.00 -8.54
CA SER A 119 6.52 18.87 -9.65
C SER A 119 6.48 19.98 -10.70
N PHE A 120 5.50 20.89 -10.60
CA PHE A 120 5.38 22.08 -11.46
C PHE A 120 6.05 23.32 -10.85
N VAL A 121 6.35 23.31 -9.54
CA VAL A 121 7.06 24.40 -8.83
C VAL A 121 8.53 24.01 -8.61
N PHE A 122 8.78 22.74 -8.30
CA PHE A 122 10.09 22.26 -7.87
C PHE A 122 10.76 21.41 -8.96
N LYS A 123 11.95 21.84 -9.42
CA LYS A 123 12.78 21.05 -10.37
C LYS A 123 13.35 19.80 -9.69
N LYS A 124 13.81 18.84 -10.49
CA LYS A 124 14.43 17.58 -10.03
C LYS A 124 15.63 17.89 -9.11
N GLY A 125 15.49 17.64 -7.80
CA GLY A 125 16.52 17.92 -6.79
C GLY A 125 16.21 19.10 -5.86
N GLN A 126 15.17 19.89 -6.14
CA GLN A 126 14.66 20.94 -5.24
C GLN A 126 13.47 20.39 -4.44
N GLY A 127 13.73 19.45 -3.55
CA GLY A 127 12.70 18.95 -2.65
C GLY A 127 12.44 19.89 -1.47
N LEU A 128 11.25 19.82 -0.89
CA LEU A 128 10.86 20.55 0.33
C LEU A 128 11.67 20.15 1.58
N TYR A 129 12.26 18.94 1.64
CA TYR A 129 12.99 18.46 2.81
C TYR A 129 14.22 17.60 2.45
N ASN A 130 15.20 17.54 3.37
CA ASN A 130 16.46 16.79 3.24
C ASN A 130 16.36 15.41 3.93
N THR A 131 17.02 14.41 3.35
CA THR A 131 17.33 13.13 4.02
C THR A 131 18.66 12.58 3.47
N THR A 132 19.41 11.85 4.28
CA THR A 132 20.67 11.21 3.87
C THR A 132 20.37 9.86 3.21
N MET A 133 21.16 9.43 2.23
CA MET A 133 21.03 8.14 1.51
C MET A 133 22.42 7.51 1.34
N PHE A 134 22.59 6.22 1.64
CA PHE A 134 23.83 5.52 1.36
C PHE A 134 23.88 5.07 -0.11
N LYS A 135 24.80 5.62 -0.90
CA LYS A 135 25.03 5.22 -2.29
C LYS A 135 26.16 4.21 -2.38
N LEU A 136 25.93 3.16 -3.14
CA LEU A 136 26.91 2.11 -3.38
C LEU A 136 27.91 2.55 -4.46
N LYS A 137 29.10 1.94 -4.46
CA LYS A 137 30.13 2.18 -5.47
C LYS A 137 29.61 1.86 -6.88
N LYS A 138 30.02 2.66 -7.86
CA LYS A 138 29.45 2.62 -9.22
C LYS A 138 29.85 1.36 -9.95
N LYS A 139 31.13 0.98 -9.93
CA LYS A 139 31.62 -0.26 -10.53
C LYS A 139 31.78 -1.32 -9.45
N TYR A 140 31.62 -2.58 -9.85
CA TYR A 140 31.97 -3.71 -9.00
C TYR A 140 33.44 -3.65 -8.60
N ASP A 141 34.29 -3.18 -9.51
CA ASP A 141 35.73 -3.15 -9.29
C ASP A 141 36.21 -2.17 -8.23
N ASP A 142 35.39 -1.16 -7.91
CA ASP A 142 35.69 -0.11 -6.94
C ASP A 142 35.32 -0.50 -5.50
N VAL A 143 34.73 -1.70 -5.29
CA VAL A 143 34.37 -2.21 -3.96
C VAL A 143 35.62 -2.75 -3.28
N GLY A 144 35.95 -2.25 -2.09
CA GLY A 144 37.19 -2.61 -1.39
C GLY A 144 37.22 -4.03 -0.83
N ALA A 145 36.04 -4.62 -0.57
CA ALA A 145 35.89 -5.93 0.08
C ALA A 145 34.99 -6.87 -0.74
N LYS A 146 35.29 -7.04 -2.03
CA LYS A 146 34.45 -7.83 -2.97
C LYS A 146 34.29 -9.28 -2.54
N ASP A 147 35.37 -9.90 -2.06
CA ASP A 147 35.38 -11.31 -1.67
C ASP A 147 34.55 -11.57 -0.40
N MET A 148 34.25 -10.52 0.36
CA MET A 148 33.53 -10.60 1.63
C MET A 148 32.00 -10.57 1.46
N MET A 149 31.49 -10.42 0.24
CA MET A 149 30.05 -10.23 -0.03
C MET A 149 29.21 -11.52 -0.04
N GLY A 150 29.82 -12.68 0.21
CA GLY A 150 29.13 -13.97 0.25
C GLY A 150 28.58 -14.39 -1.12
N PRO A 151 27.25 -14.44 -1.33
CA PRO A 151 26.65 -14.91 -2.59
C PRO A 151 26.74 -13.92 -3.77
N ILE A 152 27.11 -12.66 -3.54
CA ILE A 152 27.27 -11.65 -4.60
C ILE A 152 28.71 -11.67 -5.09
N LYS A 153 28.97 -12.33 -6.22
CA LYS A 153 30.33 -12.58 -6.75
C LYS A 153 30.60 -11.99 -8.14
N THR A 154 29.57 -11.52 -8.84
CA THR A 154 29.72 -11.01 -10.21
C THR A 154 29.31 -9.55 -10.34
N ALA A 155 29.86 -8.88 -11.37
CA ALA A 155 29.49 -7.51 -11.70
C ALA A 155 28.00 -7.37 -12.05
N GLU A 156 27.39 -8.38 -12.68
CA GLU A 156 25.94 -8.40 -12.95
C GLU A 156 25.13 -8.44 -11.65
N GLN A 157 25.49 -9.32 -10.71
CA GLN A 157 24.83 -9.42 -9.40
C GLN A 157 24.96 -8.12 -8.61
N TRP A 158 26.13 -7.49 -8.64
CA TRP A 158 26.35 -6.17 -8.02
C TRP A 158 25.50 -5.08 -8.66
N ASN A 159 25.40 -5.05 -9.99
CA ASN A 159 24.56 -4.09 -10.70
C ASN A 159 23.07 -4.29 -10.38
N MET A 160 22.61 -5.54 -10.32
CA MET A 160 21.24 -5.88 -9.92
C MET A 160 20.95 -5.45 -8.48
N PHE A 161 21.88 -5.75 -7.54
CA PHE A 161 21.80 -5.35 -6.15
C PHE A 161 21.78 -3.82 -5.99
N LYS A 162 22.72 -3.11 -6.62
CA LYS A 162 22.77 -1.64 -6.62
C LYS A 162 21.52 -1.01 -7.21
N TRP A 163 21.00 -1.56 -8.31
CA TRP A 163 19.77 -1.07 -8.91
C TRP A 163 18.57 -1.31 -8.01
N GLY A 164 18.53 -2.45 -7.32
CA GLY A 164 17.59 -2.75 -6.24
C GLY A 164 17.69 -1.78 -5.05
N HIS A 165 18.89 -1.31 -4.73
CA HIS A 165 19.19 -0.42 -3.60
C HIS A 165 18.87 1.06 -3.88
N GLU A 166 19.16 1.55 -5.09
CA GLU A 166 19.13 2.99 -5.40
C GLU A 166 17.96 3.44 -6.30
N ASN A 167 17.48 2.56 -7.20
CA ASN A 167 16.49 2.95 -8.22
C ASN A 167 15.07 2.80 -7.70
N LYS A 168 14.20 3.81 -7.82
CA LYS A 168 12.81 3.71 -7.34
C LYS A 168 12.04 2.51 -7.93
N TYR A 169 12.27 2.17 -9.20
CA TYR A 169 11.65 1.00 -9.81
C TYR A 169 12.32 -0.29 -9.31
N GLY A 170 13.65 -0.38 -9.30
CA GLY A 170 14.37 -1.54 -8.75
C GLY A 170 14.08 -1.80 -7.26
N ILE A 171 14.05 -0.75 -6.43
CA ILE A 171 13.58 -0.81 -5.06
C ILE A 171 12.14 -1.33 -5.02
N ASN A 172 11.25 -0.93 -5.93
CA ASN A 172 9.88 -1.40 -5.95
C ASN A 172 9.72 -2.84 -6.47
N THR A 173 10.58 -3.28 -7.39
CA THR A 173 10.40 -4.53 -8.15
C THR A 173 11.39 -5.66 -7.83
N ILE A 174 12.56 -5.35 -7.29
CA ILE A 174 13.58 -6.32 -6.90
C ILE A 174 13.66 -6.38 -5.37
N VAL A 175 13.84 -5.24 -4.70
CA VAL A 175 13.95 -5.24 -3.23
C VAL A 175 12.56 -5.35 -2.59
N LYS A 176 11.58 -4.54 -2.99
CA LYS A 176 10.21 -4.62 -2.44
C LYS A 176 9.39 -5.74 -3.03
N GLU A 177 9.64 -6.21 -4.23
CA GLU A 177 8.88 -7.33 -4.78
C GLU A 177 9.61 -8.63 -4.52
N GLY A 178 10.95 -8.68 -4.48
CA GLY A 178 11.70 -9.84 -3.98
C GLY A 178 11.56 -10.05 -2.47
N ASN A 179 11.56 -8.97 -1.66
CA ASN A 179 11.25 -9.00 -0.21
C ASN A 179 9.78 -8.78 0.11
N LYS A 180 8.99 -8.54 -0.95
CA LYS A 180 7.53 -8.51 -0.91
C LYS A 180 6.97 -7.50 0.12
N LYS A 181 7.32 -6.20 0.06
CA LYS A 181 6.84 -5.11 0.95
C LYS A 181 6.24 -3.88 0.23
N GLY A 182 5.13 -3.34 0.76
CA GLY A 182 4.58 -1.99 0.47
C GLY A 182 5.23 -0.85 1.28
N LYS A 183 5.55 0.27 0.60
CA LYS A 183 6.26 1.53 1.02
C LYS A 183 7.47 1.40 1.98
N VAL A 184 8.57 2.00 1.51
CA VAL A 184 9.91 2.13 2.12
C VAL A 184 10.29 0.98 3.05
N VAL A 185 10.98 0.00 2.48
CA VAL A 185 11.85 -0.84 3.29
C VAL A 185 13.16 -0.11 3.44
N ILE A 186 13.41 0.34 4.67
CA ILE A 186 14.61 0.09 5.48
C ILE A 186 15.77 -0.63 4.74
N PHE A 187 15.51 -1.69 3.96
CA PHE A 187 16.48 -2.41 3.10
C PHE A 187 17.04 -1.66 1.89
N ALA A 188 16.71 -0.39 1.69
CA ALA A 188 17.52 0.46 0.81
C ALA A 188 18.91 0.78 1.42
N ARG A 189 19.28 0.17 2.56
CA ARG A 189 20.58 0.29 3.22
C ARG A 189 21.03 -1.06 3.77
N SER A 190 21.36 -1.97 2.86
CA SER A 190 21.87 -3.30 3.18
C SER A 190 23.26 -3.28 3.82
N VAL A 191 24.01 -2.18 3.75
CA VAL A 191 25.34 -2.05 4.38
C VAL A 191 25.21 -1.23 5.65
N ILE A 192 25.43 -1.88 6.79
CA ILE A 192 25.29 -1.32 8.14
C ILE A 192 26.67 -1.25 8.78
N GLY A 193 26.99 -0.08 9.32
CA GLY A 193 28.26 0.21 9.98
C GLY A 193 28.23 -0.10 11.49
N ASP A 194 29.38 0.06 12.14
CA ASP A 194 29.59 -0.01 13.58
C ASP A 194 29.11 1.26 14.33
N SER A 195 29.18 2.43 13.68
CA SER A 195 28.67 3.69 14.23
C SER A 195 27.13 3.72 14.19
N SER A 196 26.49 3.91 15.36
CA SER A 196 25.07 4.28 15.42
C SER A 196 24.89 5.68 14.84
N THR A 197 24.37 5.76 13.61
CA THR A 197 24.08 7.01 12.93
C THR A 197 22.80 7.68 13.44
N GLY A 198 22.14 7.10 14.44
CA GLY A 198 20.87 7.58 15.01
C GLY A 198 19.69 7.51 14.04
N ASN A 199 19.88 6.87 12.89
CA ASN A 199 18.89 6.81 11.84
C ASN A 199 17.93 5.63 12.05
N TYR A 200 16.84 5.61 11.28
CA TYR A 200 15.85 4.54 11.45
C TYR A 200 16.30 3.19 10.85
N TRP A 201 17.36 3.15 10.03
CA TRP A 201 17.78 1.96 9.28
C TRP A 201 18.86 1.11 9.95
N ASP A 202 19.57 1.67 10.92
CA ASP A 202 20.56 1.04 11.78
C ASP A 202 20.03 0.79 13.20
N LYS A 203 18.78 1.20 13.47
CA LYS A 203 18.09 0.96 14.74
C LYS A 203 18.00 -0.54 15.05
N GLY A 204 18.56 -0.96 16.18
CA GLY A 204 18.58 -2.36 16.62
C GLY A 204 19.74 -3.18 16.04
N THR A 205 20.72 -2.54 15.39
CA THR A 205 21.99 -3.17 15.01
C THR A 205 23.11 -2.69 15.93
N SER A 206 23.96 -3.60 16.38
CA SER A 206 25.15 -3.31 17.19
C SER A 206 26.30 -4.15 16.67
N VAL A 207 27.48 -3.53 16.53
CA VAL A 207 28.71 -4.22 16.14
C VAL A 207 29.77 -3.89 17.16
N LYS A 208 30.30 -4.90 17.83
CA LYS A 208 31.45 -4.79 18.72
C LYS A 208 32.54 -5.69 18.16
N LEU A 209 33.68 -5.10 17.83
CA LEU A 209 34.87 -5.81 17.40
C LEU A 209 36.03 -5.34 18.27
N ASP A 210 36.66 -6.26 18.98
CA ASP A 210 37.96 -6.02 19.59
C ASP A 210 39.04 -6.32 18.53
N LYS A 211 39.64 -5.26 17.98
CA LYS A 211 40.68 -5.40 16.94
C LYS A 211 41.96 -6.06 17.45
N ALA A 212 42.23 -6.03 18.75
CA ALA A 212 43.44 -6.61 19.34
C ALA A 212 43.32 -8.14 19.46
N THR A 213 42.14 -8.65 19.85
CA THR A 213 41.90 -10.08 20.03
C THR A 213 41.20 -10.74 18.85
N GLY A 214 40.58 -9.95 17.97
CA GLY A 214 39.74 -10.41 16.87
C GLY A 214 38.35 -10.90 17.32
N GLN A 215 38.02 -10.81 18.60
CA GLN A 215 36.70 -11.21 19.11
C GLN A 215 35.64 -10.21 18.68
N PHE A 216 34.50 -10.72 18.20
CA PHE A 216 33.38 -9.88 17.81
C PHE A 216 32.05 -10.38 18.33
N GLU A 217 31.14 -9.42 18.53
CA GLU A 217 29.73 -9.61 18.79
C GLU A 217 28.94 -8.64 17.92
N ALA A 218 28.19 -9.19 16.96
CA ALA A 218 27.30 -8.44 16.11
C ALA A 218 25.86 -8.89 16.36
N SER A 219 24.96 -7.94 16.54
CA SER A 219 23.52 -8.21 16.66
C SER A 219 22.74 -7.31 15.73
N PHE A 220 21.66 -7.84 15.15
CA PHE A 220 20.74 -7.05 14.33
C PHE A 220 19.31 -7.59 14.47
N ALA A 221 18.33 -6.69 14.43
CA ALA A 221 16.94 -7.07 14.34
C ALA A 221 16.63 -7.63 12.96
N SER A 222 16.22 -8.90 12.90
CA SER A 222 15.72 -9.50 11.67
C SER A 222 14.49 -8.76 11.17
N PHE A 223 14.16 -8.93 9.89
CA PHE A 223 13.01 -8.23 9.35
C PHE A 223 11.70 -8.77 9.93
N ARG A 224 10.96 -7.89 10.63
CA ARG A 224 9.63 -8.17 11.22
C ARG A 224 8.55 -8.69 10.27
N HIS A 225 8.76 -8.64 8.96
CA HIS A 225 7.84 -9.18 7.95
C HIS A 225 8.55 -10.12 6.98
N THR A 226 9.63 -10.78 7.42
CA THR A 226 10.15 -11.94 6.72
C THR A 226 9.04 -12.97 6.58
N ALA A 227 8.94 -13.65 5.43
CA ALA A 227 7.95 -14.71 5.26
C ALA A 227 8.22 -15.87 6.24
N PRO A 228 7.18 -16.58 6.71
CA PRO A 228 7.37 -17.81 7.47
C PRO A 228 8.27 -18.77 6.70
N ASP A 229 9.05 -19.55 7.43
CA ASP A 229 9.92 -20.61 6.92
C ASP A 229 10.99 -20.10 5.93
N THR A 230 11.55 -18.92 6.20
CA THR A 230 12.64 -18.36 5.39
C THR A 230 14.01 -18.69 5.97
N ASP A 231 14.86 -19.32 5.17
CA ASP A 231 16.22 -19.70 5.55
C ASP A 231 17.27 -18.65 5.14
N PHE A 232 18.24 -18.43 6.03
CA PHE A 232 19.36 -17.51 5.86
C PHE A 232 20.69 -18.22 6.06
N ASP A 233 21.67 -17.81 5.26
CA ASP A 233 23.08 -18.14 5.43
C ASP A 233 23.84 -16.94 5.98
N VAL A 234 24.76 -17.20 6.90
CA VAL A 234 25.66 -16.23 7.51
C VAL A 234 27.08 -16.52 7.00
N TYR A 235 27.73 -15.49 6.48
CA TYR A 235 29.10 -15.52 6.03
C TYR A 235 29.91 -14.51 6.85
N VAL A 236 31.01 -14.94 7.47
CA VAL A 236 31.95 -14.06 8.17
C VAL A 236 33.24 -14.02 7.35
N ASN A 237 33.67 -12.81 6.97
CA ASN A 237 34.83 -12.56 6.10
C ASN A 237 34.86 -13.49 4.87
N GLY A 238 33.71 -13.62 4.20
CA GLY A 238 33.55 -14.39 2.96
C GLY A 238 33.33 -15.91 3.13
N VAL A 239 33.58 -16.46 4.33
CA VAL A 239 33.41 -17.89 4.62
C VAL A 239 32.03 -18.15 5.22
N LYS A 240 31.33 -19.21 4.78
CA LYS A 240 30.03 -19.58 5.35
C LYS A 240 30.23 -20.13 6.76
N SER A 241 29.65 -19.46 7.75
CA SER A 241 29.83 -19.74 9.18
C SER A 241 28.62 -20.41 9.82
N GLY A 242 27.45 -20.34 9.19
CA GLY A 242 26.24 -20.99 9.72
C GLY A 242 24.98 -20.59 8.97
N SER A 243 23.83 -21.11 9.43
CA SER A 243 22.52 -20.82 8.86
C SER A 243 21.47 -20.76 9.97
N TYR A 244 20.41 -19.97 9.78
CA TYR A 244 19.26 -19.92 10.69
C TYR A 244 17.95 -19.79 9.91
N LYS A 245 16.84 -20.20 10.54
CA LYS A 245 15.49 -20.12 9.96
C LYS A 245 14.66 -19.07 10.67
N ILE A 246 13.90 -18.28 9.90
CA ILE A 246 12.88 -17.38 10.43
C ILE A 246 11.49 -18.03 10.33
N GLU A 247 10.84 -18.21 11.48
CA GLU A 247 9.50 -18.76 11.63
C GLU A 247 8.41 -17.66 11.66
N GLY A 248 7.16 -18.10 11.52
CA GLY A 248 5.97 -17.27 11.60
C GLY A 248 5.83 -16.48 12.90
N ASN A 249 5.54 -15.17 12.81
CA ASN A 249 5.18 -14.34 13.96
C ASN A 249 3.72 -13.87 13.89
N GLY A 250 2.78 -14.80 14.11
CA GLY A 250 1.34 -14.55 14.05
C GLY A 250 0.71 -14.76 12.67
N PHE A 251 -0.37 -14.05 12.35
CA PHE A 251 -1.14 -14.26 11.13
C PHE A 251 -0.45 -13.66 9.90
N TRP A 252 -0.16 -14.49 8.90
CA TRP A 252 0.54 -14.09 7.68
C TRP A 252 -0.42 -13.80 6.53
N LEU A 253 -0.41 -12.56 6.02
CA LEU A 253 -1.13 -12.19 4.79
C LEU A 253 -0.31 -12.58 3.56
N ALA A 254 -0.69 -13.64 2.87
CA ALA A 254 0.14 -14.25 1.81
C ALA A 254 0.41 -13.35 0.61
N LYS A 255 -0.55 -12.54 0.12
CA LYS A 255 -0.28 -11.58 -0.98
C LYS A 255 0.14 -10.21 -0.47
N GLY A 256 -0.22 -9.88 0.78
CA GLY A 256 0.20 -8.66 1.46
C GLY A 256 1.62 -8.72 2.03
N TYR A 257 2.18 -9.93 2.15
CA TYR A 257 3.53 -10.27 2.63
C TYR A 257 3.90 -9.57 3.92
N ARG A 258 3.02 -9.73 4.91
CA ARG A 258 3.13 -9.07 6.20
C ARG A 258 2.36 -9.84 7.25
N TYR A 259 2.88 -9.83 8.48
CA TYR A 259 2.10 -10.23 9.65
C TYR A 259 1.12 -9.13 10.04
N MET A 260 -0.16 -9.47 10.07
CA MET A 260 -1.23 -8.54 10.41
C MET A 260 -2.39 -9.32 10.99
N ASN A 261 -2.94 -8.84 12.10
CA ASN A 261 -4.18 -9.40 12.63
C ASN A 261 -5.36 -8.99 11.72
N PRO A 262 -6.12 -9.94 11.13
CA PRO A 262 -7.28 -9.64 10.29
C PRO A 262 -8.35 -8.80 10.97
N ILE A 263 -8.45 -8.83 12.30
CA ILE A 263 -9.41 -8.04 13.08
C ILE A 263 -9.21 -6.53 12.85
N ILE A 264 -7.96 -6.07 12.72
CA ILE A 264 -7.68 -4.65 12.43
C ILE A 264 -8.28 -4.24 11.08
N ILE A 265 -8.21 -5.14 10.09
CA ILE A 265 -8.80 -4.92 8.77
C ILE A 265 -10.33 -4.88 8.88
N VAL A 266 -10.93 -5.79 9.65
CA VAL A 266 -12.39 -5.82 9.88
C VAL A 266 -12.85 -4.52 10.54
N ILE A 267 -12.21 -4.09 11.63
CA ILE A 267 -12.55 -2.83 12.32
C ILE A 267 -12.42 -1.63 11.38
N GLY A 268 -11.31 -1.55 10.64
CA GLY A 268 -11.13 -0.51 9.63
C GLY A 268 -12.22 -0.51 8.57
N ALA A 269 -12.59 -1.68 8.05
CA ALA A 269 -13.66 -1.82 7.07
C ALA A 269 -15.04 -1.48 7.66
N ILE A 270 -15.30 -1.76 8.96
CA ILE A 270 -16.52 -1.31 9.65
C ILE A 270 -16.55 0.22 9.70
N LEU A 271 -15.48 0.88 10.12
CA LEU A 271 -15.42 2.34 10.21
C LEU A 271 -15.60 3.00 8.84
N VAL A 272 -14.82 2.55 7.84
CA VAL A 272 -14.90 3.10 6.48
C VAL A 272 -16.24 2.75 5.83
N GLY A 273 -16.77 1.55 6.03
CA GLY A 273 -18.08 1.13 5.52
C GLY A 273 -19.23 1.92 6.14
N THR A 274 -19.17 2.20 7.44
CA THR A 274 -20.14 3.05 8.15
C THR A 274 -20.17 4.45 7.56
N TYR A 275 -18.99 5.05 7.41
CA TYR A 275 -18.84 6.35 6.76
C TYR A 275 -19.38 6.31 5.32
N PHE A 276 -19.00 5.29 4.55
CA PHE A 276 -19.35 5.18 3.13
C PHE A 276 -20.85 5.02 2.93
N SER A 277 -21.54 4.18 3.70
CA SER A 277 -23.00 4.03 3.61
C SER A 277 -23.77 5.26 4.11
N MET A 278 -23.18 6.07 5.00
CA MET A 278 -23.81 7.30 5.49
C MET A 278 -23.73 8.44 4.47
N ILE A 279 -22.56 8.60 3.81
CA ILE A 279 -22.27 9.72 2.92
C ILE A 279 -22.45 9.36 1.44
N GLY A 280 -22.38 8.07 1.07
CA GLY A 280 -22.51 7.56 -0.29
C GLY A 280 -21.30 7.84 -1.20
N ALA A 281 -20.21 8.38 -0.66
CA ALA A 281 -19.04 8.81 -1.42
C ALA A 281 -17.71 8.32 -0.80
N ALA A 282 -16.67 8.21 -1.64
CA ALA A 282 -15.27 8.01 -1.24
C ALA A 282 -14.88 6.68 -0.56
N GLY A 283 -15.77 5.69 -0.44
CA GLY A 283 -15.49 4.43 0.26
C GLY A 283 -14.22 3.72 -0.20
N GLY A 284 -14.04 3.52 -1.51
CA GLY A 284 -12.85 2.83 -2.06
C GLY A 284 -11.54 3.61 -1.86
N MET A 285 -11.60 4.95 -1.84
CA MET A 285 -10.42 5.79 -1.57
C MET A 285 -10.04 5.79 -0.11
N LEU A 286 -11.03 5.90 0.77
CA LEU A 286 -10.82 5.87 2.21
C LEU A 286 -10.35 4.48 2.64
N MET A 287 -10.88 3.41 2.05
CA MET A 287 -10.36 2.07 2.27
C MET A 287 -8.93 1.95 1.76
N GLY A 288 -8.63 2.48 0.58
CA GLY A 288 -7.27 2.52 0.07
C GLY A 288 -6.32 3.36 0.94
N ALA A 289 -6.83 4.42 1.59
CA ALA A 289 -6.08 5.21 2.55
C ALA A 289 -5.84 4.45 3.85
N PHE A 290 -6.87 3.82 4.42
CA PHE A 290 -6.75 2.95 5.59
C PHE A 290 -5.76 1.81 5.33
N GLN A 291 -5.90 1.14 4.18
CA GLN A 291 -4.97 0.09 3.77
C GLN A 291 -3.56 0.61 3.56
N ALA A 292 -3.38 1.83 3.06
CA ALA A 292 -2.04 2.40 2.89
C ALA A 292 -1.41 2.84 4.21
N LEU A 293 -2.20 3.33 5.17
CA LEU A 293 -1.72 3.86 6.46
C LEU A 293 -1.50 2.72 7.47
N PHE A 294 -2.50 1.87 7.65
CA PHE A 294 -2.54 0.86 8.71
C PHE A 294 -2.15 -0.52 8.21
N VAL A 295 -2.74 -0.99 7.11
CA VAL A 295 -2.52 -2.38 6.66
C VAL A 295 -1.18 -2.54 5.93
N GLN A 296 -0.78 -1.52 5.17
CA GLN A 296 0.48 -1.39 4.43
C GLN A 296 0.85 -2.65 3.60
N THR A 297 -0.12 -3.28 2.94
CA THR A 297 0.12 -4.53 2.20
C THR A 297 1.02 -4.33 0.98
N ALA A 298 1.78 -5.37 0.65
CA ALA A 298 2.50 -5.51 -0.61
C ALA A 298 1.64 -6.18 -1.70
N GLY A 299 2.18 -6.25 -2.91
CA GLY A 299 1.73 -7.23 -3.91
C GLY A 299 2.78 -8.32 -4.08
N PRO A 300 2.44 -9.47 -4.70
CA PRO A 300 3.41 -10.51 -5.03
C PRO A 300 4.56 -10.00 -5.92
N VAL A 301 5.65 -10.77 -5.94
CA VAL A 301 6.85 -10.50 -6.76
C VAL A 301 6.43 -10.24 -8.22
N GLY A 302 6.85 -9.11 -8.79
CA GLY A 302 6.48 -8.74 -10.15
C GLY A 302 5.08 -8.17 -10.30
N ILE A 303 4.36 -7.82 -9.22
CA ILE A 303 3.05 -7.15 -9.29
C ILE A 303 3.06 -5.93 -8.36
N ASN A 304 2.94 -4.73 -8.94
CA ASN A 304 2.81 -3.49 -8.17
C ASN A 304 1.73 -3.59 -7.06
N ALA A 305 2.11 -3.31 -5.80
CA ALA A 305 1.23 -3.38 -4.63
C ALA A 305 -0.11 -2.63 -4.80
N ALA A 306 -0.13 -1.53 -5.56
CA ALA A 306 -1.36 -0.81 -5.86
C ALA A 306 -2.37 -1.69 -6.62
N ASN A 307 -1.91 -2.60 -7.48
CA ASN A 307 -2.75 -3.52 -8.24
C ASN A 307 -3.28 -4.69 -7.40
N VAL A 308 -2.73 -4.92 -6.21
CA VAL A 308 -3.20 -5.96 -5.27
C VAL A 308 -4.16 -5.38 -4.24
N LEU A 309 -3.95 -4.11 -3.88
CA LEU A 309 -4.81 -3.36 -2.97
C LEU A 309 -6.13 -2.93 -3.62
N ARG A 310 -6.10 -2.41 -4.84
CA ARG A 310 -7.30 -1.90 -5.51
C ARG A 310 -8.42 -2.95 -5.64
N PRO A 311 -8.17 -4.21 -6.03
CA PRO A 311 -9.20 -5.24 -6.06
C PRO A 311 -9.85 -5.48 -4.69
N SER A 312 -9.07 -5.43 -3.60
CA SER A 312 -9.61 -5.60 -2.24
C SER A 312 -10.44 -4.40 -1.75
N ASN A 313 -10.11 -3.18 -2.19
CA ASN A 313 -10.89 -1.98 -1.87
C ASN A 313 -12.29 -2.00 -2.49
N ILE A 314 -12.43 -2.66 -3.64
CA ILE A 314 -13.73 -2.82 -4.31
C ILE A 314 -14.68 -3.69 -3.49
N ALA A 315 -14.15 -4.63 -2.70
CA ALA A 315 -14.97 -5.42 -1.81
C ALA A 315 -15.74 -4.53 -0.82
N LEU A 316 -15.10 -3.49 -0.28
CA LEU A 316 -15.80 -2.53 0.57
C LEU A 316 -16.92 -1.83 -0.20
N THR A 317 -16.61 -1.28 -1.38
CA THR A 317 -17.57 -0.50 -2.16
C THR A 317 -18.69 -1.34 -2.77
N LEU A 318 -18.58 -2.66 -2.75
CA LEU A 318 -19.63 -3.58 -3.15
C LEU A 318 -20.48 -4.02 -1.95
N PHE A 319 -19.86 -4.46 -0.86
CA PHE A 319 -20.57 -5.10 0.25
C PHE A 319 -21.09 -4.13 1.32
N SER A 320 -20.49 -2.95 1.48
CA SER A 320 -21.05 -1.90 2.36
C SER A 320 -22.40 -1.40 1.87
N PRO A 321 -22.59 -1.07 0.57
CA PRO A 321 -23.92 -0.80 0.03
C PRO A 321 -24.94 -1.90 0.30
N LEU A 322 -24.57 -3.16 0.10
CA LEU A 322 -25.44 -4.32 0.35
C LEU A 322 -25.86 -4.40 1.82
N GLY A 323 -24.95 -4.14 2.76
CA GLY A 323 -25.27 -4.07 4.19
C GLY A 323 -26.26 -2.96 4.55
N SER A 324 -26.18 -1.81 3.86
CA SER A 324 -27.16 -0.72 4.02
C SER A 324 -28.47 -0.92 3.25
N PHE A 325 -28.49 -1.83 2.28
CA PHE A 325 -29.54 -1.90 1.27
C PHE A 325 -30.91 -2.24 1.84
N TYR A 326 -30.97 -3.27 2.69
CA TYR A 326 -32.23 -3.70 3.32
C TYR A 326 -32.92 -2.55 4.04
N ARG A 327 -32.15 -1.75 4.78
CA ARG A 327 -32.71 -0.63 5.54
C ARG A 327 -33.18 0.50 4.63
N PHE A 328 -32.36 0.93 3.67
CA PHE A 328 -32.75 2.02 2.77
C PHE A 328 -33.87 1.64 1.80
N ALA A 329 -33.87 0.42 1.28
CA ALA A 329 -34.82 -0.02 0.27
C ALA A 329 -36.13 -0.56 0.86
N VAL A 330 -36.07 -1.38 1.92
CA VAL A 330 -37.24 -2.10 2.46
C VAL A 330 -37.80 -1.40 3.69
N VAL A 331 -36.96 -1.08 4.67
CA VAL A 331 -37.42 -0.51 5.95
C VAL A 331 -37.85 0.94 5.79
N GLU A 332 -37.02 1.76 5.14
CA GLU A 332 -37.25 3.22 5.06
C GLU A 332 -37.77 3.65 3.68
N LYS A 333 -37.76 2.76 2.68
CA LYS A 333 -38.27 3.00 1.32
C LYS A 333 -37.76 4.31 0.70
N ARG A 334 -36.45 4.59 0.82
CA ARG A 334 -35.77 5.83 0.39
C ARG A 334 -35.03 5.69 -0.94
N VAL A 335 -35.32 4.64 -1.70
CA VAL A 335 -34.63 4.34 -2.96
C VAL A 335 -35.50 4.72 -4.16
N ALA A 336 -35.03 5.66 -4.98
CA ALA A 336 -35.63 5.95 -6.28
C ALA A 336 -35.11 4.96 -7.33
N TRP A 337 -35.80 3.82 -7.46
CA TRP A 337 -35.34 2.69 -8.28
C TRP A 337 -35.06 3.03 -9.76
N PRO A 338 -35.94 3.72 -10.51
CA PRO A 338 -35.67 4.01 -11.92
C PRO A 338 -34.38 4.81 -12.13
N VAL A 339 -34.10 5.72 -11.19
CA VAL A 339 -32.92 6.59 -11.20
C VAL A 339 -31.67 5.77 -10.86
N GLY A 340 -31.73 4.99 -9.78
CA GLY A 340 -30.62 4.15 -9.33
C GLY A 340 -30.20 3.13 -10.38
N LEU A 341 -31.17 2.46 -11.01
CA LEU A 341 -30.92 1.49 -12.07
C LEU A 341 -30.39 2.15 -13.34
N SER A 342 -30.99 3.25 -13.79
CA SER A 342 -30.51 3.98 -14.98
C SER A 342 -29.09 4.49 -14.78
N PHE A 343 -28.78 5.03 -13.59
CA PHE A 343 -27.45 5.51 -13.27
C PHE A 343 -26.44 4.37 -13.19
N GLY A 344 -26.81 3.26 -12.53
CA GLY A 344 -25.99 2.05 -12.44
C GLY A 344 -25.69 1.43 -13.80
N ALA A 345 -26.68 1.34 -14.68
CA ALA A 345 -26.51 0.87 -16.06
C ALA A 345 -25.53 1.75 -16.85
N GLY A 346 -25.68 3.08 -16.76
CA GLY A 346 -24.75 4.03 -17.36
C GLY A 346 -23.31 3.85 -16.86
N ILE A 347 -23.13 3.71 -15.54
CA ILE A 347 -21.82 3.46 -14.93
C ILE A 347 -21.22 2.14 -15.40
N PHE A 348 -22.03 1.08 -15.48
CA PHE A 348 -21.57 -0.21 -15.96
C PHE A 348 -21.09 -0.12 -17.42
N LEU A 349 -21.87 0.51 -18.30
CA LEU A 349 -21.49 0.74 -19.70
C LEU A 349 -20.23 1.59 -19.82
N GLY A 350 -20.15 2.71 -19.09
CA GLY A 350 -19.00 3.60 -19.09
C GLY A 350 -17.74 2.93 -18.56
N SER A 351 -17.84 2.13 -17.50
CA SER A 351 -16.69 1.48 -16.87
C SER A 351 -16.26 0.19 -17.59
N VAL A 352 -17.16 -0.67 -18.03
CA VAL A 352 -16.76 -1.95 -18.65
C VAL A 352 -16.42 -1.76 -20.12
N TRP A 353 -17.24 -1.03 -20.86
CA TRP A 353 -17.15 -0.93 -22.31
C TRP A 353 -16.26 0.24 -22.74
N LEU A 354 -16.67 1.49 -22.48
CA LEU A 354 -15.97 2.68 -22.99
C LEU A 354 -14.65 2.97 -22.27
N GLY A 355 -14.60 2.75 -20.95
CA GLY A 355 -13.44 3.08 -20.14
C GLY A 355 -12.17 2.31 -20.53
N GLY A 356 -12.31 1.10 -21.08
CA GLY A 356 -11.18 0.32 -21.60
C GLY A 356 -10.48 0.99 -22.79
N TYR A 357 -11.25 1.60 -23.69
CA TYR A 357 -10.73 2.31 -24.86
C TYR A 357 -10.16 3.67 -24.48
N VAL A 358 -10.91 4.46 -23.71
CA VAL A 358 -10.55 5.84 -23.34
C VAL A 358 -9.26 5.90 -22.51
N THR A 359 -9.02 4.89 -21.66
CA THR A 359 -7.81 4.82 -20.83
C THR A 359 -6.52 4.54 -21.60
N GLN A 360 -6.60 4.08 -22.86
CA GLN A 360 -5.41 3.88 -23.71
C GLN A 360 -4.87 5.20 -24.28
N TYR A 361 -5.74 6.18 -24.49
CA TYR A 361 -5.40 7.47 -25.11
C TYR A 361 -5.15 8.60 -24.10
N LEU A 362 -5.61 8.45 -22.85
CA LEU A 362 -5.41 9.46 -21.80
C LEU A 362 -4.12 9.26 -21.01
N SER A 363 -3.24 10.27 -21.02
CA SER A 363 -2.07 10.26 -20.15
C SER A 363 -2.49 10.34 -18.67
N MET A 364 -2.02 9.38 -17.86
CA MET A 364 -2.39 9.27 -16.44
C MET A 364 -1.93 10.48 -15.59
N LYS A 365 -1.06 11.34 -16.12
CA LYS A 365 -0.62 12.57 -15.44
C LYS A 365 -1.67 13.69 -15.59
N ALA A 366 -2.00 14.07 -16.83
CA ALA A 366 -2.96 15.15 -17.10
C ALA A 366 -4.33 14.85 -16.50
N TYR A 367 -4.76 13.60 -16.59
CA TYR A 367 -6.07 13.18 -16.09
C TYR A 367 -6.23 13.32 -14.56
N LYS A 368 -5.16 13.08 -13.79
CA LYS A 368 -5.18 13.23 -12.32
C LYS A 368 -5.35 14.68 -11.89
N GLU A 369 -4.77 15.61 -12.64
CA GLU A 369 -4.83 17.04 -12.35
C GLU A 369 -6.26 17.57 -12.58
N TRP A 370 -6.87 17.22 -13.73
CA TRP A 370 -8.26 17.59 -14.05
C TRP A 370 -9.30 17.02 -13.08
N LEU A 371 -9.14 15.77 -12.62
CA LEU A 371 -10.02 15.26 -11.58
C LEU A 371 -9.86 16.04 -10.27
N GLY A 372 -8.63 16.36 -9.87
CA GLY A 372 -8.39 17.17 -8.68
C GLY A 372 -9.18 18.47 -8.73
N VAL A 373 -9.13 19.17 -9.86
CA VAL A 373 -9.92 20.39 -10.10
C VAL A 373 -11.42 20.12 -9.98
N LEU A 374 -11.93 19.06 -10.63
CA LEU A 374 -13.35 18.70 -10.57
C LEU A 374 -13.82 18.40 -9.14
N VAL A 375 -13.02 17.70 -8.34
CA VAL A 375 -13.31 17.40 -6.93
C VAL A 375 -13.39 18.66 -6.09
N VAL A 376 -12.49 19.63 -6.30
CA VAL A 376 -12.53 20.93 -5.62
C VAL A 376 -13.76 21.72 -6.02
N ILE A 377 -14.09 21.77 -7.31
CA ILE A 377 -15.30 22.44 -7.79
C ILE A 377 -16.54 21.84 -7.11
N MET A 378 -16.63 20.50 -7.03
CA MET A 378 -17.74 19.83 -6.35
C MET A 378 -17.75 20.10 -4.84
N GLY A 379 -16.58 20.12 -4.19
CA GLY A 379 -16.44 20.48 -2.77
C GLY A 379 -16.90 21.90 -2.47
N VAL A 380 -16.42 22.88 -3.23
CA VAL A 380 -16.83 24.29 -3.15
C VAL A 380 -18.32 24.42 -3.42
N LYS A 381 -18.84 23.77 -4.47
CA LYS A 381 -20.25 23.83 -4.81
C LYS A 381 -21.14 23.22 -3.72
N THR A 382 -20.72 22.12 -3.10
CA THR A 382 -21.40 21.53 -1.95
C THR A 382 -21.48 22.51 -0.77
N ILE A 383 -20.43 23.31 -0.53
CA ILE A 383 -20.44 24.38 0.48
C ILE A 383 -21.40 25.51 0.07
N MET A 384 -21.34 25.97 -1.19
CA MET A 384 -22.21 27.03 -1.70
C MET A 384 -23.69 26.67 -1.58
N GLU A 385 -24.05 25.40 -1.73
CA GLU A 385 -25.43 24.91 -1.58
C GLU A 385 -25.99 25.04 -0.16
N MET A 386 -25.12 25.15 0.85
CA MET A 386 -25.52 25.37 2.23
C MET A 386 -25.70 26.85 2.58
N THR A 387 -25.37 27.77 1.67
CA THR A 387 -25.54 29.20 1.91
C THR A 387 -27.03 29.57 1.99
N PRO A 388 -27.41 30.59 2.81
CA PRO A 388 -28.80 31.02 2.92
C PRO A 388 -29.44 31.36 1.56
N ALA A 389 -28.68 32.00 0.67
CA ALA A 389 -29.12 32.35 -0.68
C ALA A 389 -29.46 31.10 -1.53
N ALA A 390 -28.62 30.07 -1.50
CA ALA A 390 -28.87 28.83 -2.23
C ALA A 390 -30.04 28.03 -1.63
N MET A 391 -30.15 27.96 -0.30
CA MET A 391 -31.26 27.28 0.37
C MET A 391 -32.61 27.96 0.10
N ASN A 392 -32.64 29.29 0.01
CA ASN A 392 -33.86 30.02 -0.33
C ASN A 392 -34.33 29.75 -1.77
N LYS A 393 -33.41 29.45 -2.69
CA LYS A 393 -33.74 29.00 -4.05
C LYS A 393 -34.26 27.55 -4.07
N ARG A 394 -33.83 26.71 -3.12
CA ARG A 394 -34.21 25.29 -3.02
C ARG A 394 -35.32 25.07 -1.98
N LYS A 395 -36.50 25.63 -2.24
CA LYS A 395 -37.67 25.62 -1.33
C LYS A 395 -38.01 24.22 -0.79
N ASN A 396 -38.03 23.21 -1.65
CA ASN A 396 -38.37 21.82 -1.30
C ASN A 396 -37.35 21.21 -0.31
N ILE A 397 -36.06 21.47 -0.49
CA ILE A 397 -35.00 21.01 0.44
C ILE A 397 -35.11 21.75 1.77
N LYS A 398 -35.36 23.07 1.74
CA LYS A 398 -35.54 23.89 2.95
C LYS A 398 -36.73 23.40 3.77
N ALA A 399 -37.88 23.18 3.14
CA ALA A 399 -39.09 22.66 3.76
C ALA A 399 -38.87 21.26 4.36
N MET A 400 -38.22 20.36 3.62
CA MET A 400 -37.88 19.02 4.12
C MET A 400 -36.94 19.11 5.34
N THR A 401 -35.90 19.96 5.28
CA THR A 401 -34.95 20.13 6.39
C THR A 401 -35.66 20.62 7.66
N GLN A 402 -36.63 21.53 7.52
CA GLN A 402 -37.44 22.01 8.65
C GLN A 402 -38.30 20.88 9.24
N LYS A 403 -38.98 20.09 8.40
CA LYS A 403 -39.78 18.94 8.83
C LYS A 403 -38.93 17.87 9.52
N PHE A 404 -37.74 17.58 9.00
CA PHE A 404 -36.78 16.67 9.62
C PHE A 404 -36.32 17.19 10.99
N ASN A 405 -35.92 18.45 11.10
CA ASN A 405 -35.48 19.03 12.38
C ASN A 405 -36.59 19.03 13.43
N ALA A 406 -37.84 19.27 13.03
CA ALA A 406 -39.00 19.16 13.91
C ALA A 406 -39.21 17.71 14.40
N ALA A 407 -39.08 16.72 13.51
CA ALA A 407 -39.16 15.31 13.87
C ALA A 407 -38.02 14.87 14.82
N VAL A 408 -36.80 15.38 14.61
CA VAL A 408 -35.66 15.15 15.52
C VAL A 408 -35.95 15.73 16.91
N LYS A 409 -36.51 16.94 16.98
CA LYS A 409 -36.87 17.58 18.25
C LYS A 409 -37.93 16.78 19.00
N LYS A 410 -39.00 16.38 18.30
CA LYS A 410 -40.07 15.53 18.86
C LYS A 410 -39.53 14.20 19.37
N ALA A 411 -38.65 13.54 18.61
CA ALA A 411 -38.05 12.28 19.02
C ALA A 411 -37.16 12.41 20.27
N LYS A 412 -36.44 13.53 20.43
CA LYS A 412 -35.67 13.81 21.65
C LYS A 412 -36.58 14.01 22.86
N GLU A 413 -37.71 14.69 22.68
CA GLU A 413 -38.69 14.93 23.74
C GLU A 413 -39.41 13.65 24.18
N THR A 414 -39.71 12.74 23.25
CA THR A 414 -40.42 11.50 23.54
C THR A 414 -39.51 10.30 23.87
N GLY A 415 -38.19 10.49 23.88
CA GLY A 415 -37.21 9.39 24.04
C GLY A 415 -37.22 8.37 22.89
N GLY A 416 -37.85 8.70 21.77
CA GLY A 416 -38.03 7.82 20.61
C GLY A 416 -36.94 7.96 19.55
N ALA A 417 -36.95 7.07 18.55
CA ALA A 417 -36.08 7.18 17.39
C ALA A 417 -36.76 7.99 16.27
N VAL A 418 -36.00 8.83 15.56
CA VAL A 418 -36.52 9.57 14.39
C VAL A 418 -36.96 8.57 13.31
N GLU A 419 -38.21 8.69 12.87
CA GLU A 419 -38.72 8.03 11.68
C GLU A 419 -38.40 8.87 10.43
N MET A 420 -37.87 8.21 9.41
CA MET A 420 -37.53 8.87 8.15
C MET A 420 -38.72 8.83 7.20
N GLY A 421 -38.94 9.91 6.44
CA GLY A 421 -39.87 9.90 5.32
C GLY A 421 -39.51 8.85 4.26
N SER A 422 -40.52 8.35 3.56
CA SER A 422 -40.42 7.41 2.45
C SER A 422 -40.56 8.13 1.10
N ILE A 423 -40.13 7.45 0.03
CA ILE A 423 -40.37 7.89 -1.35
C ILE A 423 -41.75 7.39 -1.80
N GLU A 424 -42.59 8.32 -2.22
CA GLU A 424 -43.89 8.05 -2.81
C GLU A 424 -43.86 8.42 -4.30
N PRO A 425 -43.78 7.45 -5.22
CA PRO A 425 -43.73 7.73 -6.65
C PRO A 425 -45.07 8.33 -7.12
N VAL A 426 -44.99 9.47 -7.82
CA VAL A 426 -46.15 10.15 -8.42
C VAL A 426 -46.26 9.80 -9.90
N LYS A 427 -45.12 9.82 -10.61
CA LYS A 427 -45.03 9.51 -12.03
C LYS A 427 -43.75 8.75 -12.32
N SER A 428 -43.86 7.61 -12.98
CA SER A 428 -42.72 6.78 -13.38
C SER A 428 -42.55 6.80 -14.90
N GLY A 429 -41.52 7.50 -15.38
CA GLY A 429 -41.13 7.53 -16.79
C GLY A 429 -39.61 7.52 -16.95
N LEU A 430 -39.13 7.13 -18.14
CA LEU A 430 -37.69 7.03 -18.43
C LEU A 430 -36.98 8.39 -18.49
N THR A 431 -37.71 9.46 -18.79
CA THR A 431 -37.20 10.84 -18.90
C THR A 431 -37.81 11.81 -17.88
N ASP A 432 -38.90 11.42 -17.22
CA ASP A 432 -39.62 12.23 -16.23
C ASP A 432 -40.08 11.33 -15.07
N TYR A 433 -39.28 11.28 -14.01
CA TYR A 433 -39.60 10.60 -12.76
C TYR A 433 -39.91 11.64 -11.69
N ARG A 434 -41.09 11.55 -11.09
CA ARG A 434 -41.54 12.45 -10.02
C ARG A 434 -41.93 11.66 -8.79
N PHE A 435 -41.47 12.10 -7.63
CA PHE A 435 -41.75 11.45 -6.36
C PHE A 435 -41.87 12.46 -5.23
N LYS A 436 -42.64 12.13 -4.20
CA LYS A 436 -42.71 12.91 -2.96
C LYS A 436 -41.76 12.31 -1.92
N PHE A 437 -41.12 13.18 -1.16
CA PHE A 437 -40.31 12.83 0.01
C PHE A 437 -40.54 13.89 1.08
N TRP A 438 -41.01 13.50 2.27
CA TRP A 438 -41.51 14.43 3.30
C TRP A 438 -42.60 15.38 2.80
N GLY A 439 -43.45 14.91 1.90
CA GLY A 439 -44.53 15.69 1.27
C GLY A 439 -44.07 16.70 0.22
N GLU A 440 -42.77 16.82 -0.05
CA GLU A 440 -42.21 17.70 -1.08
C GLU A 440 -41.98 16.92 -2.38
N GLU A 441 -42.40 17.46 -3.52
CA GLU A 441 -42.22 16.81 -4.83
C GLU A 441 -40.82 17.07 -5.40
N PHE A 442 -40.18 16.02 -5.91
CA PHE A 442 -38.89 16.07 -6.59
C PHE A 442 -39.02 15.49 -7.99
N ARG A 443 -38.39 16.14 -8.97
CA ARG A 443 -38.36 15.71 -10.37
C ARG A 443 -36.93 15.34 -10.77
N ILE A 444 -36.80 14.19 -11.44
CA ILE A 444 -35.53 13.73 -11.99
C ILE A 444 -35.73 13.14 -13.39
N ASN A 445 -34.69 13.22 -14.22
CA ASN A 445 -34.62 12.55 -15.50
C ASN A 445 -33.69 11.31 -15.39
N PRO A 446 -34.23 10.07 -15.31
CA PRO A 446 -33.42 8.86 -15.21
C PRO A 446 -32.44 8.68 -16.38
N LEU A 447 -32.83 9.03 -17.61
CA LEU A 447 -31.98 8.92 -18.79
C LEU A 447 -30.77 9.87 -18.74
N LEU A 448 -30.96 11.10 -18.25
CA LEU A 448 -29.85 12.03 -18.02
C LEU A 448 -28.83 11.42 -17.04
N PHE A 449 -29.31 10.74 -16.00
CA PHE A 449 -28.44 10.04 -15.06
C PHE A 449 -27.76 8.83 -15.67
N CYS A 450 -28.38 8.11 -16.61
CA CYS A 450 -27.67 7.10 -17.39
C CYS A 450 -26.47 7.70 -18.15
N PHE A 451 -26.66 8.82 -18.84
CA PHE A 451 -25.58 9.50 -19.57
C PHE A 451 -24.47 10.01 -18.63
N LEU A 452 -24.83 10.67 -17.52
CA LEU A 452 -23.87 11.08 -16.49
C LEU A 452 -23.14 9.87 -15.89
N GLY A 453 -23.84 8.74 -15.75
CA GLY A 453 -23.29 7.47 -15.31
C GLY A 453 -22.19 6.97 -16.22
N ILE A 454 -22.35 7.09 -17.54
CA ILE A 454 -21.31 6.72 -18.51
C ILE A 454 -20.03 7.54 -18.29
N ILE A 455 -20.16 8.87 -18.16
CA ILE A 455 -19.02 9.77 -17.93
C ILE A 455 -18.30 9.39 -16.63
N VAL A 456 -19.05 9.19 -15.54
CA VAL A 456 -18.48 8.78 -14.26
C VAL A 456 -17.90 7.37 -14.29
N GLY A 457 -18.51 6.44 -15.05
CA GLY A 457 -18.02 5.08 -15.22
C GLY A 457 -16.67 5.04 -15.93
N VAL A 458 -16.53 5.81 -17.02
CA VAL A 458 -15.24 6.00 -17.71
C VAL A 458 -14.22 6.58 -16.74
N ALA A 459 -14.63 7.62 -15.99
CA ALA A 459 -13.74 8.27 -15.05
C ALA A 459 -13.28 7.34 -13.91
N SER A 460 -14.22 6.55 -13.38
CA SER A 460 -14.04 5.55 -12.33
C SER A 460 -13.01 4.49 -12.74
N ARG A 461 -13.14 3.92 -13.95
CA ARG A 461 -12.20 2.92 -14.48
C ARG A 461 -10.79 3.48 -14.61
N ALA A 462 -10.65 4.70 -15.12
CA ALA A 462 -9.35 5.34 -15.29
C ALA A 462 -8.61 5.54 -13.96
N PHE A 463 -9.33 5.78 -12.87
CA PHE A 463 -8.75 5.92 -11.53
C PHE A 463 -8.61 4.60 -10.77
N GLY A 464 -9.44 3.60 -11.06
CA GLY A 464 -9.46 2.32 -10.35
C GLY A 464 -9.94 2.45 -8.89
N ILE A 465 -10.74 3.48 -8.61
CA ILE A 465 -11.15 3.92 -7.27
C ILE A 465 -12.61 3.54 -6.94
N GLY A 466 -13.38 3.06 -7.92
CA GLY A 466 -14.75 2.59 -7.69
C GLY A 466 -15.78 3.72 -7.59
N GLY A 467 -15.68 4.75 -8.44
CA GLY A 467 -16.76 5.62 -8.98
C GLY A 467 -17.66 6.43 -8.06
N GLY A 468 -17.91 5.98 -6.83
CA GLY A 468 -18.94 6.49 -5.92
C GLY A 468 -18.74 7.93 -5.46
N PHE A 469 -17.49 8.40 -5.45
CA PHE A 469 -17.17 9.69 -4.81
C PHE A 469 -17.74 10.92 -5.52
N LEU A 470 -18.01 10.83 -6.83
CA LEU A 470 -18.67 11.91 -7.57
C LEU A 470 -20.19 11.73 -7.66
N LEU A 471 -20.72 10.56 -7.32
CA LEU A 471 -22.13 10.26 -7.51
C LEU A 471 -23.03 11.12 -6.63
N VAL A 472 -22.69 11.25 -5.35
CA VAL A 472 -23.49 12.03 -4.39
C VAL A 472 -23.43 13.53 -4.71
N PRO A 473 -22.27 14.16 -4.90
CA PRO A 473 -22.20 15.57 -5.31
C PRO A 473 -23.00 15.82 -6.59
N MET A 474 -22.89 14.96 -7.61
CA MET A 474 -23.69 15.15 -8.83
C MET A 474 -25.19 15.08 -8.58
N MET A 475 -25.66 14.17 -7.73
CA MET A 475 -27.09 14.06 -7.39
C MET A 475 -27.59 15.29 -6.61
N THR A 476 -26.84 15.75 -5.61
CA THR A 476 -27.22 16.91 -4.79
C THR A 476 -27.15 18.20 -5.59
N THR A 477 -26.24 18.27 -6.56
CA THR A 477 -25.92 19.51 -7.26
C THR A 477 -26.63 19.66 -8.59
N ILE A 478 -26.74 18.60 -9.38
CA ILE A 478 -27.38 18.63 -10.70
C ILE A 478 -28.87 18.38 -10.56
N ALA A 479 -29.27 17.38 -9.75
CA ALA A 479 -30.68 17.06 -9.54
C ALA A 479 -31.32 17.72 -8.33
N ALA A 480 -30.57 18.54 -7.57
CA ALA A 480 -31.07 19.21 -6.36
C ALA A 480 -31.78 18.24 -5.40
N LEU A 481 -31.28 17.01 -5.30
CA LEU A 481 -31.83 16.02 -4.38
C LEU A 481 -31.32 16.23 -2.95
N PRO A 482 -32.15 15.92 -1.93
CA PRO A 482 -31.68 15.87 -0.56
C PRO A 482 -30.72 14.69 -0.37
N MET A 483 -29.73 14.87 0.52
CA MET A 483 -28.72 13.83 0.81
C MET A 483 -29.35 12.49 1.20
N TYR A 484 -30.45 12.51 1.95
CA TYR A 484 -31.16 11.31 2.41
C TYR A 484 -31.72 10.43 1.27
N VAL A 485 -31.89 10.99 0.08
CA VAL A 485 -32.33 10.28 -1.14
C VAL A 485 -31.16 10.06 -2.10
N ALA A 486 -30.27 11.04 -2.22
CA ALA A 486 -29.08 10.95 -3.07
C ALA A 486 -28.14 9.81 -2.67
N VAL A 487 -27.95 9.58 -1.36
CA VAL A 487 -27.03 8.54 -0.86
C VAL A 487 -27.49 7.13 -1.25
N PRO A 488 -28.72 6.67 -0.95
CA PRO A 488 -29.20 5.34 -1.39
C PRO A 488 -29.09 5.12 -2.91
N ILE A 489 -29.43 6.13 -3.72
CA ILE A 489 -29.32 6.06 -5.18
C ILE A 489 -27.86 5.89 -5.62
N SER A 490 -26.94 6.65 -5.01
CA SER A 490 -25.50 6.57 -5.32
C SER A 490 -24.86 5.23 -4.94
N LEU A 491 -25.34 4.58 -3.88
CA LEU A 491 -24.84 3.28 -3.43
C LEU A 491 -25.17 2.19 -4.46
N ILE A 492 -26.34 2.24 -5.10
CA ILE A 492 -26.68 1.37 -6.24
C ILE A 492 -25.67 1.57 -7.38
N GLY A 493 -25.47 2.82 -7.81
CA GLY A 493 -24.50 3.13 -8.86
C GLY A 493 -23.08 2.65 -8.53
N THR A 494 -22.69 2.73 -7.25
CA THR A 494 -21.39 2.26 -6.78
C THR A 494 -21.27 0.74 -6.80
N CYS A 495 -22.34 -0.02 -6.53
CA CYS A 495 -22.35 -1.48 -6.70
C CYS A 495 -22.05 -1.86 -8.15
N PHE A 496 -22.75 -1.25 -9.12
CA PHE A 496 -22.51 -1.50 -10.54
C PHE A 496 -21.08 -1.11 -10.96
N SER A 497 -20.57 0.03 -10.48
CA SER A 497 -19.16 0.42 -10.71
C SER A 497 -18.18 -0.60 -10.14
N SER A 498 -18.49 -1.15 -8.96
CA SER A 498 -17.63 -2.10 -8.24
C SER A 498 -17.56 -3.43 -8.98
N ILE A 499 -18.71 -3.94 -9.44
CA ILE A 499 -18.79 -5.14 -10.27
C ILE A 499 -17.97 -4.96 -11.55
N GLY A 500 -18.19 -3.88 -12.31
CA GLY A 500 -17.45 -3.61 -13.55
C GLY A 500 -15.94 -3.47 -13.33
N SER A 501 -15.54 -2.83 -12.22
CA SER A 501 -14.12 -2.70 -11.85
C SER A 501 -13.51 -4.04 -11.46
N PHE A 502 -14.21 -4.85 -10.67
CA PHE A 502 -13.76 -6.17 -10.24
C PHE A 502 -13.54 -7.11 -11.43
N ILE A 503 -14.50 -7.17 -12.37
CA ILE A 503 -14.35 -7.91 -13.63
C ILE A 503 -13.09 -7.45 -14.38
N GLY A 504 -12.87 -6.13 -14.46
CA GLY A 504 -11.67 -5.57 -15.06
C GLY A 504 -10.37 -6.02 -14.38
N TYR A 505 -10.35 -6.16 -13.05
CA TYR A 505 -9.18 -6.67 -12.33
C TYR A 505 -8.97 -8.18 -12.56
N VAL A 506 -10.04 -8.98 -12.54
CA VAL A 506 -9.99 -10.42 -12.81
C VAL A 506 -9.45 -10.70 -14.22
N ILE A 507 -9.95 -10.02 -15.25
CA ILE A 507 -9.48 -10.15 -16.64
C ILE A 507 -7.99 -9.80 -16.78
N ASN A 508 -7.50 -8.86 -15.97
CA ASN A 508 -6.09 -8.47 -15.97
C ASN A 508 -5.19 -9.35 -15.09
N GLY A 509 -5.73 -10.39 -14.44
CA GLY A 509 -5.00 -11.29 -13.55
C GLY A 509 -4.71 -10.72 -12.16
N TYR A 510 -5.39 -9.63 -11.76
CA TYR A 510 -5.23 -8.98 -10.46
C TYR A 510 -6.28 -9.47 -9.48
N LEU A 511 -6.06 -10.64 -8.89
CA LEU A 511 -6.92 -11.16 -7.83
C LEU A 511 -6.54 -10.59 -6.45
N PRO A 512 -7.51 -10.16 -5.63
CA PRO A 512 -7.23 -9.70 -4.27
C PRO A 512 -6.65 -10.83 -3.39
N ASP A 513 -6.04 -10.47 -2.28
CA ASP A 513 -5.78 -11.42 -1.20
C ASP A 513 -7.12 -11.88 -0.62
N MET A 514 -7.35 -13.19 -0.54
CA MET A 514 -8.66 -13.73 -0.14
C MET A 514 -8.97 -13.41 1.31
N VAL A 515 -7.97 -13.39 2.19
CA VAL A 515 -8.17 -13.05 3.61
C VAL A 515 -8.47 -11.57 3.73
N LEU A 516 -7.67 -10.72 3.07
CA LEU A 516 -7.91 -9.27 3.05
C LEU A 516 -9.30 -8.94 2.51
N ALA A 517 -9.69 -9.57 1.39
CA ALA A 517 -11.01 -9.40 0.80
C ALA A 517 -12.10 -9.88 1.75
N GLY A 518 -11.98 -11.08 2.32
CA GLY A 518 -12.95 -11.63 3.28
C GLY A 518 -13.15 -10.73 4.50
N SER A 519 -12.05 -10.24 5.10
CA SER A 519 -12.12 -9.29 6.23
C SER A 519 -12.82 -7.98 5.86
N ILE A 520 -12.57 -7.46 4.65
CA ILE A 520 -13.22 -6.24 4.15
C ILE A 520 -14.69 -6.48 3.81
N ILE A 521 -15.06 -7.67 3.33
CA ILE A 521 -16.45 -8.03 3.06
C ILE A 521 -17.23 -8.04 4.37
N ILE A 522 -16.73 -8.75 5.38
CA ILE A 522 -17.37 -8.86 6.70
C ILE A 522 -17.50 -7.47 7.33
N GLY A 523 -16.39 -6.73 7.41
CA GLY A 523 -16.40 -5.41 8.02
C GLY A 523 -17.18 -4.38 7.21
N GLY A 524 -17.11 -4.44 5.88
CA GLY A 524 -17.86 -3.56 4.99
C GLY A 524 -19.37 -3.76 5.12
N PHE A 525 -19.84 -5.01 5.13
CA PHE A 525 -21.25 -5.34 5.29
C PHE A 525 -21.79 -4.88 6.65
N ALA A 526 -21.07 -5.19 7.74
CA ALA A 526 -21.42 -4.71 9.09
C ALA A 526 -21.38 -3.17 9.18
N GLY A 527 -20.36 -2.55 8.59
CA GLY A 527 -20.24 -1.10 8.48
C GLY A 527 -21.42 -0.50 7.73
N GLY A 528 -21.87 -1.10 6.63
CA GLY A 528 -23.04 -0.63 5.90
C GLY A 528 -24.34 -0.72 6.70
N MET A 529 -24.51 -1.81 7.45
CA MET A 529 -25.61 -1.95 8.39
C MET A 529 -25.60 -0.86 9.46
N LEU A 530 -24.44 -0.50 10.01
CA LEU A 530 -24.33 0.60 10.98
C LEU A 530 -24.54 1.96 10.32
N GLY A 531 -23.92 2.22 9.18
CA GLY A 531 -23.97 3.49 8.45
C GLY A 531 -25.39 3.88 8.06
N SER A 532 -26.21 2.92 7.63
CA SER A 532 -27.63 3.16 7.35
C SER A 532 -28.44 3.58 8.57
N ARG A 533 -28.09 3.10 9.78
CA ARG A 533 -28.72 3.54 11.05
C ARG A 533 -28.17 4.89 11.50
N CYS A 534 -26.88 5.13 11.33
CA CYS A 534 -26.23 6.37 11.73
C CYS A 534 -26.68 7.57 10.90
N GLN A 535 -27.01 7.37 9.61
CA GLN A 535 -27.35 8.49 8.71
C GLN A 535 -28.50 9.37 9.23
N LYS A 536 -29.53 8.78 9.84
CA LYS A 536 -30.68 9.53 10.40
C LYS A 536 -30.35 10.34 11.66
N MET A 537 -29.19 10.11 12.26
CA MET A 537 -28.72 10.88 13.43
C MET A 537 -28.13 12.25 13.01
N PHE A 538 -27.84 12.44 11.72
CA PHE A 538 -27.20 13.64 11.21
C PHE A 538 -28.18 14.46 10.35
N SER A 539 -28.11 15.77 10.50
CA SER A 539 -28.86 16.71 9.65
C SER A 539 -28.31 16.74 8.22
N GLU A 540 -29.13 17.15 7.26
CA GLU A 540 -28.71 17.30 5.86
C GLU A 540 -27.49 18.22 5.73
N LYS A 541 -27.46 19.31 6.50
CA LYS A 541 -26.33 20.23 6.55
C LYS A 541 -25.05 19.53 7.03
N THR A 542 -25.14 18.73 8.10
CA THR A 542 -23.98 17.99 8.63
C THR A 542 -23.45 16.99 7.62
N LEU A 543 -24.34 16.24 6.94
CA LEU A 543 -23.95 15.28 5.90
C LEU A 543 -23.24 15.97 4.72
N LYS A 544 -23.70 17.16 4.30
CA LYS A 544 -23.03 17.96 3.25
C LYS A 544 -21.67 18.50 3.68
N ILE A 545 -21.52 18.95 4.93
CA ILE A 545 -20.22 19.37 5.48
C ILE A 545 -19.23 18.21 5.46
N ILE A 546 -19.65 17.03 5.96
CA ILE A 546 -18.80 15.83 5.98
C ILE A 546 -18.37 15.44 4.55
N LEU A 547 -19.31 15.47 3.59
CA LEU A 547 -19.03 15.23 2.18
C LEU A 547 -18.00 16.24 1.63
N ALA A 548 -18.21 17.55 1.87
CA ALA A 548 -17.30 18.60 1.40
C ALA A 548 -15.88 18.41 1.97
N CYS A 549 -15.74 18.23 3.30
CA CYS A 549 -14.45 17.96 3.94
C CYS A 549 -13.75 16.75 3.31
N THR A 550 -14.52 15.72 2.95
CA THR A 550 -13.98 14.50 2.34
C THR A 550 -13.51 14.74 0.92
N LEU A 551 -14.25 15.52 0.12
CA LEU A 551 -13.80 15.93 -1.21
C LEU A 551 -12.50 16.75 -1.14
N PHE A 552 -12.39 17.70 -0.21
CA PHE A 552 -11.15 18.46 -0.02
C PHE A 552 -9.98 17.58 0.43
N PHE A 553 -10.21 16.67 1.39
CA PHE A 553 -9.20 15.69 1.80
C PHE A 553 -8.68 14.86 0.62
N LEU A 554 -9.59 14.38 -0.23
CA LEU A 554 -9.22 13.62 -1.43
C LEU A 554 -8.43 14.46 -2.43
N PHE A 555 -8.76 15.74 -2.60
CA PHE A 555 -8.00 16.65 -3.45
C PHE A 555 -6.53 16.78 -3.00
N PHE A 556 -6.28 17.05 -1.71
CA PHE A 556 -4.91 17.13 -1.17
C PHE A 556 -4.13 15.83 -1.38
N ARG A 557 -4.82 14.70 -1.23
CA ARG A 557 -4.25 13.36 -1.48
C ARG A 557 -3.92 13.13 -2.96
N PHE A 558 -4.77 13.56 -3.89
CA PHE A 558 -4.50 13.44 -5.33
C PHE A 558 -3.29 14.23 -5.81
N LEU A 559 -3.07 15.43 -5.25
CA LEU A 559 -1.93 16.27 -5.58
C LEU A 559 -0.62 15.83 -4.91
N LYS A 560 -0.64 14.75 -4.11
CA LYS A 560 0.50 14.32 -3.27
C LYS A 560 1.06 15.46 -2.42
N ILE A 561 0.18 16.36 -1.96
CA ILE A 561 0.50 17.41 -0.99
C ILE A 561 0.55 16.81 0.44
N GLU A 562 0.59 15.48 0.57
CA GLU A 562 0.75 14.81 1.86
C GLU A 562 2.16 15.05 2.44
N TYR A 563 2.21 15.99 3.39
CA TYR A 563 2.63 15.70 4.78
C TYR A 563 1.66 14.68 5.41
N TRP A 564 2.11 13.98 6.47
CA TRP A 564 1.43 12.96 7.32
C TRP A 564 1.70 11.49 6.90
N ILE A 565 2.23 10.56 7.72
CA ILE A 565 2.66 10.46 9.13
C ILE A 565 3.99 9.70 9.14
#